data_AF-A0A7Y5AAX7-F1
#
_entry.id   AF-A0A7Y5AAX7-F1
#
_cell.length_a   1.000
_cell.length_b   1.000
_cell.length_c   1.000
_cell.angle_alpha   90.00
_cell.angle_beta   90.00
_cell.angle_gamma   90.00
#
_symmetry.space_group_name_H-M   'P 1'
#
loop_
_entity.id
_entity.type
_entity.pdbx_description
1 polymer ?
#
loop_
_entity_poly.entity_id
_entity_poly.type
_entity_poly.pdbx_seq_one_letter_code
_entity_poly.pdbx_strand_id
1 'polypeptide(L)' 'MPIQEVGLDQHLMEKLEREAARRGITPEALAAEMIDRELASRTKLRFTRGTVTPFHRRA' A
#
# COMPACT_ATOMS: atom_id res chain seq x y z
N MET A 1 6.68 -10.24 8.97
CA MET A 1 5.24 -9.91 8.82
C MET A 1 4.45 -11.20 8.98
N PRO A 2 3.31 -11.22 9.69
CA PRO A 2 2.46 -12.41 9.74
C PRO A 2 1.92 -12.70 8.33
N ILE A 3 1.91 -13.97 7.94
CA ILE A 3 1.31 -14.43 6.68
C ILE A 3 -0.20 -14.33 6.86
N GLN A 4 -0.86 -13.51 6.04
CA GLN A 4 -2.31 -13.35 6.01
C GLN A 4 -2.85 -13.93 4.71
N GLU A 5 -3.84 -14.80 4.82
CA GLU A 5 -4.59 -15.33 3.68
C GLU A 5 -5.74 -14.36 3.36
N VAL A 6 -5.73 -13.81 2.14
CA VAL A 6 -6.76 -12.91 1.67
C VAL A 6 -7.42 -13.53 0.45
N GLY A 7 -8.72 -13.79 0.53
CA GLY A 7 -9.50 -14.26 -0.61
C GLY A 7 -9.72 -13.13 -1.61
N LEU A 8 -9.31 -13.33 -2.86
CA LEU A 8 -9.64 -12.47 -4.00
C LEU A 8 -10.76 -13.10 -4.83
N ASP A 9 -11.65 -12.27 -5.35
CA ASP A 9 -12.62 -12.72 -6.34
C ASP A 9 -11.90 -13.32 -7.55
N GLN A 10 -12.46 -14.38 -8.11
CA GLN A 10 -11.83 -15.17 -9.19
C GLN A 10 -11.38 -14.31 -10.38
N HIS A 11 -12.23 -13.38 -10.83
CA HIS A 11 -11.90 -12.47 -11.93
C HIS A 11 -10.78 -11.46 -11.60
N LEU A 12 -10.62 -11.08 -10.34
CA LEU A 12 -9.50 -10.23 -9.90
C LEU A 12 -8.21 -11.04 -9.84
N MET A 13 -8.28 -12.30 -9.41
CA MET A 13 -7.14 -13.21 -9.41
C MET A 13 -6.62 -13.46 -10.84
N GLU A 14 -7.51 -13.74 -11.80
CA GLU A 14 -7.14 -13.93 -13.21
C GLU A 14 -6.43 -12.71 -13.82
N LYS A 15 -6.87 -11.50 -13.44
CA LYS A 15 -6.21 -10.26 -13.87
C LYS A 15 -4.81 -10.13 -13.29
N LEU A 16 -4.65 -10.43 -12.00
CA LEU A 16 -3.37 -10.39 -11.30
C LEU A 16 -2.38 -11.39 -11.95
N GLU A 17 -2.81 -12.62 -12.19
CA GLU A 17 -2.00 -13.66 -12.83
C GLU A 17 -1.58 -13.26 -14.25
N ARG A 18 -2.51 -12.74 -15.05
CA ARG A 18 -2.21 -12.28 -16.41
C ARG A 18 -1.18 -11.16 -16.43
N GLU A 19 -1.28 -10.22 -15.50
CA GLU A 19 -0.35 -9.11 -15.40
C GLU A 19 1.02 -9.55 -14.87
N ALA A 20 1.05 -10.46 -13.90
CA ALA A 20 2.27 -11.05 -13.38
C ALA A 20 3.01 -11.85 -14.47
N ALA A 21 2.29 -12.67 -15.23
CA ALA A 21 2.82 -13.41 -16.38
C ALA A 21 3.40 -12.47 -17.45
N ARG A 22 2.71 -11.36 -17.75
CA ARG A 22 3.22 -10.34 -18.69
C ARG A 22 4.54 -9.73 -18.23
N ARG A 23 4.76 -9.61 -16.92
CA ARG A 23 5.96 -9.03 -16.32
C ARG A 23 7.03 -10.07 -15.97
N GLY A 24 6.73 -11.37 -16.12
CA GLY A 24 7.63 -12.47 -15.79
C GLY A 24 7.89 -12.64 -14.28
N ILE A 25 6.96 -12.18 -13.44
CA ILE A 25 7.03 -12.31 -11.98
C ILE A 25 5.86 -13.14 -11.46
N THR A 26 5.92 -13.59 -10.20
CA THR A 26 4.80 -14.35 -9.61
C THR A 26 3.64 -13.42 -9.23
N PRO A 27 2.39 -13.92 -9.19
CA PRO A 27 1.24 -13.13 -8.77
C PRO A 27 1.40 -12.56 -7.36
N GLU A 28 2.02 -13.30 -6.44
CA GLU A 28 2.28 -12.87 -5.06
C GLU A 28 3.29 -11.72 -5.03
N ALA A 29 4.35 -11.79 -5.84
CA ALA A 29 5.34 -10.73 -5.95
C ALA A 29 4.71 -9.44 -6.50
N LEU A 30 3.87 -9.55 -7.53
CA LEU A 30 3.13 -8.42 -8.07
C LEU A 30 2.18 -7.83 -7.04
N ALA A 31 1.45 -8.66 -6.30
CA ALA A 31 0.55 -8.22 -5.25
C ALA A 31 1.30 -7.46 -4.14
N ALA A 32 2.46 -7.98 -3.71
CA ALA A 32 3.31 -7.32 -2.73
C ALA A 32 3.77 -5.93 -3.22
N GLU A 33 4.26 -5.83 -4.46
CA GLU A 33 4.67 -4.54 -5.04
C GLU A 33 3.52 -3.53 -5.11
N MET A 34 2.31 -3.98 -5.46
CA MET A 34 1.12 -3.13 -5.52
C MET A 34 0.73 -2.61 -4.14
N ILE A 35 0.77 -3.48 -3.12
CA ILE A 35 0.51 -3.11 -1.73
C ILE A 35 1.53 -2.10 -1.24
N ASP A 36 2.83 -2.35 -1.47
CA ASP A 36 3.89 -1.45 -1.04
C ASP A 36 3.77 -0.07 -1.69
N ARG A 37 3.43 -0.02 -2.99
CA ARG A 37 3.19 1.24 -3.70
C ARG A 37 2.00 2.00 -3.11
N GLU A 38 0.90 1.32 -2.82
CA GLU A 38 -0.30 1.94 -2.26
C GLU A 38 -0.07 2.40 -0.82
N LEU A 39 0.61 1.60 0.00
CA LEU A 39 1.05 1.99 1.33
C LEU A 39 1.94 3.22 1.28
N ALA A 40 2.95 3.24 0.41
CA ALA A 40 3.81 4.41 0.23
C ALA A 40 2.99 5.64 -0.19
N SER A 41 2.03 5.50 -1.11
CA SER A 41 1.14 6.59 -1.54
C SER A 41 0.28 7.15 -0.40
N ARG A 42 -0.28 6.28 0.44
CA ARG A 42 -1.16 6.65 1.56
C ARG A 42 -0.41 7.19 2.76
N THR A 43 0.75 6.62 3.07
CA THR A 43 1.59 6.99 4.21
C THR A 43 2.58 8.09 3.90
N LYS A 44 2.75 8.46 2.63
CA LYS A 44 3.56 9.62 2.24
C LYS A 44 3.06 10.83 3.02
N LEU A 45 3.96 11.42 3.80
CA LEU A 45 3.73 12.69 4.49
C LEU A 45 3.40 13.75 3.43
N ARG A 46 2.10 13.96 3.20
CA ARG A 46 1.59 15.07 2.41
C ARG A 46 1.75 16.30 3.28
N PHE A 47 2.96 16.88 3.29
CA PHE A 47 3.29 18.18 3.86
C PHE A 47 2.24 18.67 4.88
N THR A 48 2.35 18.24 6.13
CA THR A 48 1.66 18.91 7.24
C THR A 48 2.33 20.27 7.45
N ARG A 49 2.15 21.20 6.49
CA ARG A 49 2.48 22.63 6.62
C ARG A 49 1.44 23.32 7.52
N GLY A 50 1.01 22.62 8.57
CA GLY A 50 0.28 23.23 9.67
C GLY A 50 1.31 23.68 10.68
N THR A 51 1.38 24.98 10.94
CA THR A 51 2.12 25.50 12.08
C THR A 51 1.52 24.88 13.33
N VAL A 52 2.23 23.95 13.96
CA VAL A 52 1.83 23.43 15.27
C VAL A 52 2.05 24.55 16.27
N THR A 53 0.97 25.20 16.71
CA THR A 53 1.03 26.18 17.79
C THR A 53 1.22 25.43 19.11
N PRO A 54 2.36 25.62 19.81
CA PRO A 54 2.55 25.04 21.13
C PRO A 54 1.58 25.67 22.13
N PHE A 55 1.01 24.86 23.02
CA PHE A 55 0.22 25.36 24.14
C PHE A 55 1.17 25.96 25.19
N HIS A 56 1.12 27.28 25.38
CA HIS A 56 1.79 27.92 26.50
C HIS A 56 0.85 27.96 27.71
N ARG A 57 1.30 27.40 28.84
CA ARG A 57 0.62 27.56 30.13
C ARG A 57 0.84 29.00 30.60
N ARG A 58 -0.24 29.71 30.95
CA ARG A 58 -0.15 31.06 31.54
C ARG A 58 0.68 30.99 32.83
N ALA A 59 1.68 31.85 32.93
CA ALA A 59 2.40 32.17 34.17
C ALA A 59 1.60 33.21 34.96
#